data_AF-A0A2H9M617-F1
#
_entry.id   AF-A0A2H9M617-F1
#
_cell.length_a   1.000
_cell.length_b   1.000
_cell.length_c   1.000
_cell.angle_alpha   90.00
_cell.angle_beta   90.00
_cell.angle_gamma   90.00
#
_symmetry.space_group_name_H-M   'P 1'
#
loop_
_entity.id
_entity.type
_entity.pdbx_description
1 polymer ?
#
loop_
_entity_poly.entity_id
_entity_poly.type
_entity_poly.pdbx_seq_one_letter_code
_entity_poly.pdbx_strand_id
1 'polypeptide(L)'
;MFAVARITDGTDVLFRKVTLEKKSAGGLRDVQTEIHSMDMNNKDIIKNRQVLLIDDVTTTVTSLNVGKHILLLAKAKLVVMFALAQTC
;
A
#
# COMPACT_ATOMS: atom_id res chain seq x y z
N MET A 1 1.11 28.85 -15.88
CA MET A 1 0.63 28.82 -14.49
C MET A 1 0.83 27.41 -13.95
N PHE A 2 1.88 27.15 -13.19
CA PHE A 2 2.07 25.85 -12.55
C PHE A 2 1.16 25.80 -11.34
N ALA A 3 0.13 24.94 -11.37
CA ALA A 3 -0.68 24.69 -10.20
C ALA A 3 0.22 24.08 -9.12
N VAL A 4 0.28 24.71 -7.94
CA VAL A 4 0.89 24.09 -6.76
C VAL A 4 0.09 22.81 -6.49
N ALA A 5 0.69 21.65 -6.74
CA ALA A 5 0.05 20.38 -6.47
C ALA A 5 -0.19 20.28 -4.97
N ARG A 6 -1.46 20.41 -4.56
CA ARG A 6 -1.86 20.29 -3.16
C ARG A 6 -1.63 18.84 -2.74
N ILE A 7 -0.67 18.61 -1.85
CA ILE A 7 -0.48 17.29 -1.24
C ILE A 7 -1.76 16.97 -0.46
N THR A 8 -2.32 15.80 -0.72
CA THR A 8 -3.52 15.29 -0.04
C THR A 8 -3.06 14.23 0.95
N ASP A 9 -3.49 14.36 2.20
CA ASP A 9 -3.28 13.32 3.21
C ASP A 9 -4.10 12.08 2.85
N GLY A 10 -3.45 10.92 2.87
CA GLY A 10 -4.03 9.62 2.53
C GLY A 10 -3.97 8.60 3.67
N THR A 11 -3.71 9.03 4.90
CA THR A 11 -3.46 8.15 6.07
C THR A 11 -4.54 7.08 6.25
N ASP A 12 -5.81 7.44 6.11
CA ASP A 12 -6.94 6.52 6.34
C ASP A 12 -7.46 5.82 5.08
N VAL A 13 -6.78 5.98 3.95
CA VAL A 13 -7.22 5.39 2.67
C VAL A 13 -7.01 3.89 2.67
N LEU A 14 -5.84 3.43 3.07
CA LEU A 14 -5.44 2.04 2.99
C LEU A 14 -5.37 1.49 4.41
N PHE A 15 -6.12 0.43 4.70
CA PHE A 15 -6.15 -0.15 6.03
C PHE A 15 -6.12 -1.68 5.97
N ARG A 16 -5.67 -2.31 7.06
CA ARG A 16 -5.74 -3.76 7.21
C ARG A 16 -7.12 -4.15 7.71
N LYS A 17 -7.82 -4.97 6.93
CA LYS A 17 -9.08 -5.60 7.31
C LYS A 17 -8.86 -6.79 8.23
N VAL A 18 -7.74 -7.50 8.05
CA VAL A 18 -7.38 -8.69 8.86
C VAL A 18 -5.90 -8.63 9.21
N THR A 19 -5.57 -8.92 10.47
CA THR A 19 -4.18 -9.11 10.90
C THR A 19 -3.73 -10.51 10.49
N LEU A 20 -2.76 -10.59 9.58
CA LEU A 20 -2.09 -11.85 9.26
C LEU A 20 -0.96 -12.11 10.24
N GLU A 21 -0.92 -13.30 10.83
CA GLU A 21 0.19 -13.71 11.70
C GLU A 21 1.51 -13.83 10.92
N LYS A 22 2.63 -13.54 11.59
CA LYS A 22 3.98 -13.66 11.01
C LYS A 22 4.23 -15.11 10.59
N LYS A 23 4.50 -15.33 9.30
CA LYS A 23 4.76 -16.66 8.72
C LYS A 23 6.20 -17.15 8.94
N SER A 24 6.76 -16.97 10.14
CA SER A 24 8.13 -17.41 10.47
C SER A 24 8.32 -18.94 10.44
N ALA A 25 7.25 -19.73 10.38
CA ALA A 25 7.28 -21.19 10.40
C ALA A 25 7.00 -21.87 9.03
N GLY A 26 7.23 -21.20 7.90
CA GLY A 26 7.14 -21.83 6.58
C GLY A 26 5.72 -21.97 6.00
N GLY A 27 4.77 -21.16 6.46
CA GLY A 27 3.42 -21.12 5.91
C GLY A 27 3.36 -20.59 4.47
N LEU A 28 2.42 -21.11 3.68
CA LEU A 28 2.18 -20.74 2.28
C LEU A 28 2.14 -19.21 2.09
N ARG A 29 3.03 -18.68 1.23
CA ARG A 29 3.04 -17.28 0.78
C ARG A 29 1.92 -17.07 -0.25
N ASP A 30 0.69 -17.16 0.20
CA ASP A 30 -0.46 -16.86 -0.65
C ASP A 30 -0.65 -15.34 -0.76
N VAL A 31 -0.29 -14.81 -1.94
CA VAL A 31 -0.46 -13.41 -2.32
C VAL A 31 -1.93 -13.01 -2.30
N GLN A 32 -2.86 -13.93 -2.57
CA GLN A 32 -4.29 -13.63 -2.51
C GLN A 32 -4.74 -13.35 -1.09
N THR A 33 -4.31 -14.15 -0.12
CA THR A 33 -4.57 -13.90 1.31
C THR A 33 -4.03 -12.53 1.75
N GLU A 34 -2.83 -12.15 1.31
CA GLU A 34 -2.27 -10.83 1.60
C GLU A 34 -3.12 -9.70 1.00
N ILE A 35 -3.55 -9.83 -0.25
CA ILE A 35 -4.46 -8.87 -0.90
C ILE A 35 -5.79 -8.77 -0.16
N HIS A 36 -6.38 -9.90 0.25
CA HIS A 36 -7.65 -9.92 0.99
C HIS A 36 -7.55 -9.34 2.41
N SER A 37 -6.33 -9.26 2.96
CA SER A 37 -6.09 -8.68 4.29
C SER A 37 -6.13 -7.15 4.32
N MET A 38 -6.16 -6.50 3.16
CA MET A 38 -6.08 -5.05 3.02
C MET A 38 -7.28 -4.53 2.22
N ASP A 39 -7.82 -3.38 2.62
CA ASP A 39 -8.97 -2.77 1.98
C ASP A 39 -8.79 -1.24 1.92
N MET A 40 -9.74 -0.56 1.27
CA MET A 40 -9.64 0.85 0.95
C MET A 40 -10.90 1.65 1.27
N ASN A 41 -10.71 2.78 1.93
CA ASN A 41 -11.70 3.83 2.07
C ASN A 41 -11.50 4.92 1.02
N ASN A 42 -12.60 5.57 0.62
CA ASN A 42 -12.59 6.79 -0.19
C ASN A 42 -11.69 6.71 -1.45
N LYS A 43 -11.94 5.69 -2.30
CA LYS A 43 -11.14 5.39 -3.51
C LYS A 43 -11.00 6.57 -4.48
N ASP A 44 -11.94 7.50 -4.46
CA ASP A 44 -11.90 8.66 -5.36
C ASP A 44 -10.73 9.61 -5.08
N ILE A 45 -10.17 9.60 -3.86
CA ILE A 45 -9.04 10.50 -3.55
C ILE A 45 -7.75 10.10 -4.26
N ILE A 46 -7.60 8.82 -4.63
CA ILE A 46 -6.40 8.31 -5.31
C ILE A 46 -6.57 8.21 -6.83
N LYS A 47 -7.81 8.23 -7.33
CA LYS A 47 -8.12 7.99 -8.74
C LYS A 47 -7.43 9.02 -9.63
N ASN A 48 -6.72 8.54 -10.65
CA ASN A 48 -5.90 9.33 -11.58
C ASN A 48 -4.81 10.19 -10.91
N ARG A 49 -4.45 9.91 -9.65
CA ARG A 49 -3.40 10.63 -8.92
C ARG A 49 -2.11 9.84 -8.82
N GLN A 50 -1.02 10.57 -8.59
CA GLN A 50 0.25 9.97 -8.18
C GLN A 50 0.20 9.76 -6.67
N VAL A 51 0.57 8.57 -6.21
CA VAL A 51 0.53 8.18 -4.80
C VAL A 51 1.94 7.82 -4.35
N LEU A 52 2.38 8.40 -3.23
CA LEU A 52 3.55 7.96 -2.49
C LEU A 52 3.08 7.08 -1.34
N LEU A 53 3.33 5.78 -1.44
CA LEU A 53 3.02 4.80 -0.40
C LEU A 53 4.23 4.67 0.52
N ILE A 54 4.05 4.99 1.80
CA ILE A 54 5.12 5.02 2.80
C ILE A 54 4.88 3.91 3.83
N ASP A 55 5.94 3.21 4.22
CA ASP A 55 5.96 2.24 5.32
C ASP A 55 7.15 2.56 6.26
N ASP A 56 7.09 2.14 7.52
CA ASP A 56 8.17 2.41 8.49
C ASP A 56 9.36 1.47 8.27
N VAL A 57 9.14 0.16 8.39
CA VAL A 57 10.16 -0.87 8.27
C VAL A 57 9.64 -1.98 7.38
N THR A 58 10.37 -2.29 6.31
CA THR A 58 10.04 -3.43 5.44
C THR A 58 11.06 -4.55 5.56
N THR A 59 10.61 -5.78 5.80
CA THR A 59 11.48 -6.97 5.80
C THR A 59 11.46 -7.63 4.42
N THR A 60 10.28 -8.00 3.93
CA THR A 60 10.10 -8.76 2.67
C THR A 60 9.47 -7.95 1.53
N VAL A 61 9.23 -6.65 1.71
CA VAL A 61 8.55 -5.76 0.73
C VAL A 61 7.11 -6.19 0.40
N THR A 62 6.59 -7.23 1.07
CA THR A 62 5.29 -7.84 0.73
C THR A 62 4.13 -6.88 0.97
N SER A 63 4.11 -6.19 2.13
CA SER A 63 3.09 -5.18 2.47
C SER A 63 3.00 -4.06 1.43
N LEU A 64 4.15 -3.49 1.07
CA LEU A 64 4.27 -2.43 0.08
C LEU A 64 3.80 -2.88 -1.31
N ASN A 65 4.21 -4.09 -1.74
CA ASN A 65 3.81 -4.64 -3.03
C ASN A 65 2.29 -4.86 -3.12
N VAL A 66 1.68 -5.37 -2.04
CA VAL A 66 0.22 -5.58 -1.95
C VAL A 66 -0.51 -4.24 -1.98
N GLY A 67 -0.07 -3.27 -1.18
CA GLY A 67 -0.64 -1.92 -1.18
C GLY A 67 -0.56 -1.26 -2.56
N LYS A 68 0.61 -1.33 -3.22
CA LYS A 68 0.79 -0.85 -4.60
C LYS A 68 -0.19 -1.50 -5.57
N HIS A 69 -0.36 -2.83 -5.49
CA HIS A 69 -1.28 -3.56 -6.36
C HIS A 69 -2.73 -3.05 -6.19
N ILE A 70 -3.20 -2.92 -4.95
CA ILE A 70 -4.54 -2.45 -4.62
C ILE A 70 -4.77 -1.01 -5.13
N LEU A 71 -3.81 -0.11 -4.90
CA LEU A 71 -3.89 1.28 -5.37
C LEU A 71 -3.96 1.38 -6.90
N LEU A 72 -3.21 0.55 -7.63
CA LEU A 72 -3.26 0.50 -9.09
C LEU A 72 -4.60 -0.06 -9.60
N LEU A 73 -5.14 -1.10 -8.96
CA LEU A 73 -6.48 -1.61 -9.29
C LEU A 73 -7.56 -0.54 -9.08
N ALA A 74 -7.41 0.28 -8.03
CA ALA A 74 -8.26 1.42 -7.74
C ALA A 74 -7.94 2.68 -8.57
N LYS A 75 -7.20 2.52 -9.69
CA LYS A 75 -6.95 3.53 -10.72
C LYS A 75 -6.06 4.69 -10.28
N ALA A 76 -5.12 4.48 -9.35
CA ALA A 76 -3.99 5.39 -9.20
C ALA A 76 -3.22 5.49 -10.52
N LYS A 77 -2.78 6.70 -10.89
CA LYS A 77 -2.00 6.94 -12.12
C LYS A 77 -0.58 6.41 -12.01
N LEU A 78 0.02 6.57 -10.83
CA LEU A 78 1.37 6.12 -10.50
C LEU A 78 1.42 5.84 -9.00
N VAL A 79 2.13 4.78 -8.61
CA VAL A 79 2.39 4.47 -7.21
C VAL A 79 3.88 4.28 -7.02
N VAL A 80 4.49 5.14 -6.20
CA VAL A 80 5.87 5.05 -5.75
C VAL A 80 5.86 4.52 -4.32
N MET A 81 6.71 3.52 -4.03
CA MET A 81 6.83 2.92 -2.71
C MET A 81 8.08 3.44 -2.02
N PHE A 82 8.00 3.72 -0.73
CA PHE A 82 9.13 4.16 0.08
C PHE A 82 9.02 3.54 1.49
N ALA A 83 10.11 2.95 1.98
CA ALA A 83 10.22 2.48 3.35
C ALA A 83 11.32 3.28 4.05
N LEU A 84 11.12 3.67 5.32
CA LEU A 84 12.15 4.38 6.09
C LEU A 84 13.34 3.47 6.41
N ALA A 85 13.09 2.17 6.64
CA ALA A 85 14.13 1.17 6.83
C ALA A 85 13.80 -0.15 6.13
N GLN A 86 14.85 -0.89 5.77
CA GLN A 86 14.75 -2.27 5.31
C GLN A 86 15.56 -3.17 6.23
N THR A 87 14.94 -4.22 6.76
CA THR A 87 15.61 -5.25 7.58
C THR A 87 15.84 -6.50 6.75
N CYS A 88 17.01 -7.14 6.93
CA CYS A 88 17.36 -8.43 6.31
C CYS A 88 16.71 -9.64 6.98
#